data_AF-A0AA43IRD3-F1
#
_entry.id   AF-A0AA43IRD3-F1
#
_cell.length_a   1.000
_cell.length_b   1.000
_cell.length_c   1.000
_cell.angle_alpha   90.00
_cell.angle_beta   90.00
_cell.angle_gamma   90.00
#
_symmetry.space_group_name_H-M   'P 1'
#
loop_
_entity.id
_entity.type
_entity.pdbx_description
1 polymer ?
#
loop_
_entity_poly.entity_id
_entity_poly.type
_entity_poly.pdbx_seq_one_letter_code
_entity_poly.pdbx_strand_id
1 'polypeptide(L)'
;MTVSDINDRGQVVGGGLSRSAERGFVWQDGAMQELGRGPFGGARAINERGQIIGTSSSAAIADQHAVLWQNGRMIDLRPRGGVTAINERGQVLGFRYVTIYDPTNCTAPCTGSTSVIWQNGKMRDLGLGASAINNRGQVVGAIDDGTAGRAVMWENGTIRVLGPGQAVDINERGQILVRSDEHVVVWKQNGTSIDLGPGIPVAINERGQVTGFTLAPTGIGHAFLWRNGTTTDLGTLGGGWSIPTAISSRGQVVGYSLDKGGEQHAFLWQNGTMIKLGSPKGKTGLHASRTRAIAINEHNQIIGDNCFQDCGLRRGSARSKYAVIWTLRQS
;
A
#
# COMPACT_ATOMS: atom_id res chain seq x y z
N MET A 1 4.42 4.39 16.89
CA MET A 1 3.30 4.79 16.03
C MET A 1 3.75 4.64 14.59
N THR A 2 2.90 4.09 13.73
CA THR A 2 3.14 3.90 12.30
C THR A 2 1.98 4.51 11.53
N VAL A 3 2.29 5.24 10.47
CA VAL A 3 1.29 5.74 9.51
C VAL A 3 1.14 4.76 8.37
N SER A 4 -0.01 4.77 7.74
CA SER A 4 -0.35 3.82 6.69
C SER A 4 -0.87 4.52 5.44
N ASP A 5 -1.62 5.60 5.58
CA ASP A 5 -2.25 6.26 4.44
C ASP A 5 -2.61 7.73 4.73
N ILE A 6 -2.77 8.52 3.67
CA ILE A 6 -3.16 9.94 3.70
C ILE A 6 -4.11 10.25 2.55
N ASN A 7 -5.18 10.99 2.81
CA ASN A 7 -6.07 11.52 1.77
C ASN A 7 -5.75 12.98 1.41
N ASP A 8 -6.38 13.52 0.36
CA ASP A 8 -6.19 14.90 -0.11
C ASP A 8 -6.75 15.93 0.87
N ARG A 9 -7.64 15.54 1.79
CA ARG A 9 -8.03 16.40 2.92
C ARG A 9 -6.97 16.49 4.03
N GLY A 10 -5.80 15.87 3.85
CA GLY A 10 -4.69 15.90 4.80
C GLY A 10 -4.93 15.03 6.04
N GLN A 11 -5.92 14.13 6.00
CA GLN A 11 -6.17 13.18 7.07
C GLN A 11 -5.21 12.01 6.95
N VAL A 12 -4.49 11.73 8.03
CA VAL A 12 -3.49 10.66 8.09
C VAL A 12 -3.99 9.55 8.99
N VAL A 13 -3.94 8.31 8.52
CA VAL A 13 -4.34 7.14 9.32
C VAL A 13 -3.17 6.22 9.60
N GLY A 14 -3.29 5.45 10.67
CA GLY A 14 -2.27 4.46 11.03
C GLY A 14 -2.60 3.68 12.29
N GLY A 15 -1.58 3.03 12.84
CA GLY A 15 -1.63 2.23 14.07
C GLY A 15 -0.58 2.65 15.09
N GLY A 16 -0.88 2.54 16.37
CA GLY A 16 0.09 2.83 17.42
C GLY A 16 -0.23 2.15 18.74
N LEU A 17 0.82 1.84 19.51
CA LEU A 17 0.70 1.33 20.87
C LEU A 17 0.21 2.45 21.79
N SER A 18 -1.03 2.35 22.28
CA SER A 18 -1.34 2.85 23.62
C SER A 18 -0.74 1.89 24.66
N ARG A 19 -0.60 2.31 25.92
CA ARG A 19 0.10 1.56 27.00
C ARG A 19 -0.34 0.09 27.21
N SER A 20 -1.41 -0.40 26.57
CA SER A 20 -1.87 -1.79 26.66
C SER A 20 -2.41 -2.41 25.36
N ALA A 21 -2.48 -1.69 24.24
CA ALA A 21 -2.97 -2.23 22.96
C ALA A 21 -2.59 -1.34 21.76
N GLU A 22 -2.37 -1.97 20.61
CA GLU A 22 -2.36 -1.28 19.32
C GLU A 22 -3.76 -0.69 19.06
N ARG A 23 -3.82 0.55 18.59
CA ARG A 23 -5.05 1.26 18.24
C ARG A 23 -4.88 1.99 16.93
N GLY A 24 -5.92 1.93 16.10
CA GLY A 24 -6.04 2.78 14.93
C GLY A 24 -6.20 4.25 15.34
N PHE A 25 -5.62 5.17 14.56
CA PHE A 25 -5.84 6.59 14.74
C PHE A 25 -6.14 7.27 13.39
N VAL A 26 -6.78 8.43 13.48
CA VAL A 26 -6.79 9.45 12.42
C VAL A 26 -6.18 10.73 12.99
N TRP A 27 -5.31 11.37 12.22
CA TRP A 27 -4.72 12.65 12.54
C TRP A 27 -5.14 13.67 11.48
N GLN A 28 -5.48 14.88 11.92
CA GLN A 28 -5.80 16.01 11.05
C GLN A 28 -5.52 17.32 11.80
N ASP A 29 -4.93 18.30 11.12
CA ASP A 29 -4.73 19.67 11.63
C ASP A 29 -4.11 19.75 13.03
N GLY A 30 -3.12 18.89 13.31
CA GLY A 30 -2.42 18.86 14.59
C GLY A 30 -3.12 18.07 15.71
N ALA A 31 -4.35 17.61 15.47
CA ALA A 31 -5.10 16.80 16.43
C ALA A 31 -5.09 15.32 16.03
N MET A 32 -4.93 14.44 17.03
CA MET A 32 -5.03 12.99 16.86
C MET A 32 -6.29 12.48 17.54
N GLN A 33 -7.05 11.66 16.81
CA GLN A 33 -8.22 10.97 17.30
C GLN A 33 -8.01 9.45 17.23
N GLU A 34 -8.22 8.76 18.34
CA GLU A 34 -8.24 7.29 18.37
C GLU A 34 -9.53 6.76 17.73
N LEU A 35 -9.38 5.65 16.99
CA LEU A 35 -10.49 4.99 16.31
C LEU A 35 -11.04 3.84 17.17
N GLY A 36 -12.28 4.00 17.64
CA GLY A 36 -13.03 2.97 18.39
C GLY A 36 -12.62 2.81 19.87
N ARG A 37 -13.29 1.90 20.59
CA ARG A 37 -13.00 1.53 21.99
C ARG A 37 -12.58 0.05 22.09
N GLY A 38 -11.34 -0.26 22.46
CA GLY A 38 -10.84 -1.65 22.59
C GLY A 38 -9.43 -1.85 22.00
N PRO A 39 -8.84 -3.06 22.09
CA PRO A 39 -7.65 -3.42 21.33
C PRO A 39 -8.03 -3.64 19.85
N PHE A 40 -7.26 -3.06 18.92
CA PHE A 40 -7.52 -3.16 17.48
C PHE A 40 -6.23 -3.29 16.68
N GLY A 41 -6.30 -3.91 15.50
CA GLY A 41 -5.28 -3.70 14.48
C GLY A 41 -5.34 -2.26 13.97
N GLY A 42 -4.21 -1.73 13.49
CA GLY A 42 -4.14 -0.36 13.00
C GLY A 42 -5.09 -0.07 11.83
N ALA A 43 -5.39 1.21 11.62
CA ALA A 43 -6.02 1.67 10.39
C ALA A 43 -5.06 1.48 9.19
N ARG A 44 -5.60 1.05 8.05
CA ARG A 44 -4.84 0.57 6.90
C ARG A 44 -4.92 1.52 5.71
N ALA A 45 -6.10 2.06 5.43
CA ALA A 45 -6.35 2.97 4.32
C ALA A 45 -7.51 3.92 4.62
N ILE A 46 -7.54 5.06 3.93
CA ILE A 46 -8.56 6.10 4.04
C ILE A 46 -8.94 6.60 2.64
N ASN A 47 -10.22 6.87 2.41
CA ASN A 47 -10.68 7.50 1.17
C ASN A 47 -10.95 9.01 1.36
N GLU A 48 -11.25 9.71 0.27
CA GLU A 48 -11.54 11.16 0.30
C GLU A 48 -12.82 11.49 1.06
N ARG A 49 -13.74 10.54 1.21
CA ARG A 49 -14.94 10.70 2.06
C ARG A 49 -14.65 10.52 3.55
N GLY A 50 -13.42 10.18 3.93
CA GLY A 50 -13.00 10.03 5.32
C GLY A 50 -13.45 8.71 5.94
N GLN A 51 -13.82 7.75 5.09
CA GLN A 51 -14.03 6.38 5.51
C GLN A 51 -12.67 5.71 5.65
N ILE A 52 -12.49 5.01 6.76
CA ILE A 52 -11.23 4.37 7.12
C ILE A 52 -11.47 2.87 7.19
N ILE A 53 -10.56 2.07 6.66
CA ILE A 53 -10.59 0.61 6.81
C ILE A 53 -9.40 0.12 7.62
N GLY A 54 -9.54 -1.01 8.28
CA GLY A 54 -8.47 -1.62 9.04
C GLY A 54 -8.83 -3.02 9.51
N THR A 55 -8.09 -3.49 10.51
CA THR A 55 -8.34 -4.79 11.13
C THR A 55 -8.61 -4.61 12.61
N SER A 56 -9.46 -5.44 13.19
CA SER A 56 -9.65 -5.53 14.64
C SER A 56 -9.07 -6.84 15.15
N SER A 57 -8.41 -6.79 16.31
CA SER A 57 -7.90 -7.96 17.03
C SER A 57 -8.11 -7.72 18.52
N SER A 58 -8.84 -8.60 19.22
CA SER A 58 -8.97 -8.50 20.67
C SER A 58 -8.75 -9.83 21.37
N ALA A 59 -8.33 -9.82 22.63
CA ALA A 59 -8.25 -11.05 23.42
C ALA A 59 -9.65 -11.69 23.66
N ALA A 60 -10.74 -10.93 23.52
CA ALA A 60 -12.12 -11.41 23.65
C ALA A 60 -12.75 -11.85 22.32
N ILE A 61 -12.14 -11.46 21.20
CA ILE A 61 -12.51 -11.83 19.83
C ILE A 61 -11.23 -12.44 19.28
N ALA A 62 -11.02 -13.73 19.54
CA ALA A 62 -9.85 -14.50 19.09
C ALA A 62 -9.66 -14.52 17.55
N ASP A 63 -10.40 -13.68 16.83
CA ASP A 63 -10.69 -13.69 15.42
C ASP A 63 -10.42 -12.31 14.82
N GLN A 64 -9.40 -12.19 13.95
CA GLN A 64 -9.09 -10.97 13.23
C GLN A 64 -10.23 -10.64 12.24
N HIS A 65 -10.84 -9.46 12.37
CA HIS A 65 -11.94 -9.02 11.51
C HIS A 65 -11.58 -7.76 10.73
N ALA A 66 -12.05 -7.68 9.49
CA ALA A 66 -12.09 -6.46 8.70
C ALA A 66 -13.06 -5.45 9.36
N VAL A 67 -12.68 -4.17 9.41
CA VAL A 67 -13.52 -3.10 9.97
C VAL A 67 -13.53 -1.87 9.08
N LEU A 68 -14.66 -1.16 9.10
CA LEU A 68 -14.88 0.13 8.44
C LEU A 68 -15.29 1.17 9.49
N TRP A 69 -14.55 2.27 9.59
CA TRP A 69 -14.98 3.45 10.34
C TRP A 69 -15.64 4.45 9.40
N GLN A 70 -16.89 4.81 9.72
CA GLN A 70 -17.67 5.78 8.97
C GLN A 70 -18.59 6.54 9.92
N ASN A 71 -18.67 7.86 9.75
CA ASN A 71 -19.54 8.75 10.55
C ASN A 71 -19.35 8.57 12.07
N GLY A 72 -18.10 8.41 12.52
CA GLY A 72 -17.74 8.22 13.93
C GLY A 72 -18.08 6.84 14.50
N ARG A 73 -18.55 5.89 13.68
CA ARG A 73 -18.92 4.53 14.10
C ARG A 73 -18.00 3.50 13.45
N MET A 74 -17.67 2.46 14.20
CA MET A 74 -16.98 1.27 13.69
C MET A 74 -18.02 0.24 13.25
N ILE A 75 -17.81 -0.32 12.06
CA ILE A 75 -18.64 -1.34 11.43
C ILE A 75 -17.77 -2.59 11.24
N ASP A 76 -18.19 -3.71 11.81
CA ASP A 76 -17.54 -5.02 11.65
C ASP A 76 -17.93 -5.63 10.29
N LEU A 77 -16.95 -5.83 9.41
CA LEU A 77 -17.12 -6.34 8.04
C LEU A 77 -17.05 -7.87 7.99
N ARG A 78 -17.83 -8.53 8.85
CA ARG A 78 -17.89 -10.00 8.95
C ARG A 78 -18.00 -10.71 7.60
N PRO A 79 -17.59 -12.00 7.52
CA PRO A 79 -16.89 -12.80 8.54
C PRO A 79 -15.40 -12.44 8.75
N ARG A 80 -14.74 -13.23 9.59
CA ARG A 80 -13.29 -13.16 9.90
C ARG A 80 -12.43 -13.03 8.63
N GLY A 81 -11.49 -12.10 8.65
CA GLY A 81 -10.75 -11.69 7.46
C GLY A 81 -10.00 -10.38 7.63
N GLY A 82 -9.56 -9.82 6.51
CA GLY A 82 -8.80 -8.58 6.46
C GLY A 82 -9.19 -7.69 5.30
N VAL A 83 -8.64 -6.48 5.29
CA VAL A 83 -8.89 -5.45 4.27
C VAL A 83 -7.62 -5.16 3.48
N THR A 84 -7.81 -4.79 2.21
CA THR A 84 -6.74 -4.43 1.27
C THR A 84 -6.88 -2.97 0.84
N ALA A 85 -8.07 -2.56 0.39
CA ALA A 85 -8.28 -1.22 -0.19
C ALA A 85 -9.72 -0.74 0.01
N ILE A 86 -9.92 0.57 -0.06
CA ILE A 86 -11.24 1.22 -0.09
C ILE A 86 -11.24 2.24 -1.23
N ASN A 87 -12.32 2.30 -1.99
CA ASN A 87 -12.49 3.31 -3.04
C ASN A 87 -13.46 4.43 -2.61
N GLU A 88 -13.62 5.45 -3.45
CA GLU A 88 -14.52 6.59 -3.24
C GLU A 88 -16.00 6.25 -3.38
N ARG A 89 -16.34 5.04 -3.86
CA ARG A 89 -17.70 4.51 -3.76
C ARG A 89 -17.95 3.88 -2.39
N GLY A 90 -16.90 3.66 -1.58
CA GLY A 90 -16.97 3.01 -0.27
C GLY A 90 -17.09 1.51 -0.38
N GLN A 91 -16.69 0.97 -1.53
CA GLN A 91 -16.48 -0.44 -1.70
C GLN A 91 -15.17 -0.77 -1.00
N VAL A 92 -15.20 -1.78 -0.14
CA VAL A 92 -14.01 -2.28 0.55
C VAL A 92 -13.59 -3.57 -0.14
N LEU A 93 -12.33 -3.64 -0.55
CA LEU A 93 -11.70 -4.85 -1.04
C LEU A 93 -10.92 -5.50 0.10
N GLY A 94 -10.95 -6.82 0.19
CA GLY A 94 -10.15 -7.57 1.14
C GLY A 94 -10.31 -9.07 0.96
N PHE A 95 -10.16 -9.82 2.05
CA PHE A 95 -10.25 -11.27 2.05
C PHE A 95 -10.99 -11.78 3.28
N ARG A 96 -11.57 -12.96 3.17
CA ARG A 96 -12.11 -13.72 4.30
C ARG A 96 -11.44 -15.09 4.40
N TYR A 97 -11.38 -15.63 5.60
CA TYR A 97 -10.94 -17.01 5.79
C TYR A 97 -12.03 -18.01 5.36
N VAL A 98 -11.59 -19.12 4.80
CA VAL A 98 -12.44 -20.25 4.39
C VAL A 98 -11.82 -21.55 4.88
N THR A 99 -12.64 -22.53 5.22
CA THR A 99 -12.15 -23.88 5.48
C THR A 99 -11.95 -24.62 4.16
N ILE A 100 -10.75 -25.14 3.94
CA ILE A 100 -10.37 -25.98 2.80
C ILE A 100 -10.28 -27.43 3.27
N TYR A 101 -10.88 -28.32 2.50
CA TYR A 101 -10.71 -29.77 2.64
C TYR A 101 -9.85 -30.27 1.48
N ASP A 102 -8.54 -30.31 1.68
CA ASP A 102 -7.57 -30.85 0.71
C ASP A 102 -6.86 -32.08 1.32
N PRO A 103 -7.29 -33.31 1.00
CA PRO A 103 -6.71 -34.52 1.58
C PRO A 103 -5.31 -34.83 1.05
N THR A 104 -4.81 -34.12 0.03
CA THR A 104 -3.46 -34.33 -0.51
C THR A 104 -2.40 -33.50 0.21
N ASN A 105 -2.74 -32.28 0.62
CA ASN A 105 -1.83 -31.37 1.33
C ASN A 105 -2.13 -31.21 2.83
N CYS A 106 -3.29 -31.67 3.30
CA CYS A 106 -3.72 -31.47 4.66
C CYS A 106 -4.29 -32.75 5.28
N THR A 107 -3.78 -33.13 6.46
CA THR A 107 -4.28 -34.25 7.27
C THR A 107 -5.49 -33.88 8.13
N ALA A 108 -5.88 -32.60 8.14
CA ALA A 108 -7.04 -32.01 8.82
C ALA A 108 -7.59 -30.83 7.97
N PRO A 109 -8.79 -30.27 8.24
CA PRO A 109 -9.28 -29.11 7.50
C PRO A 109 -8.29 -27.93 7.60
N CYS A 110 -7.84 -27.44 6.46
CA CYS A 110 -6.89 -26.33 6.36
C CYS A 110 -7.63 -24.99 6.28
N THR A 111 -6.95 -23.91 6.65
CA THR A 111 -7.50 -22.55 6.48
C THR A 111 -6.99 -21.95 5.17
N GLY A 112 -7.91 -21.63 4.28
CA GLY A 112 -7.66 -20.83 3.08
C GLY A 112 -8.17 -19.41 3.22
N SER A 113 -8.02 -18.63 2.14
CA SER A 113 -8.66 -17.32 2.03
C SER A 113 -9.23 -17.11 0.63
N THR A 114 -10.28 -16.30 0.53
CA THR A 114 -10.85 -15.85 -0.74
C THR A 114 -11.04 -14.35 -0.73
N SER A 115 -10.79 -13.70 -1.86
CA SER A 115 -10.98 -12.26 -1.98
C SER A 115 -12.46 -11.91 -2.05
N VAL A 116 -12.80 -10.80 -1.41
CA VAL A 116 -14.17 -10.34 -1.26
C VAL A 116 -14.25 -8.83 -1.50
N ILE A 117 -15.41 -8.39 -1.95
CA ILE A 117 -15.80 -6.99 -1.99
C ILE A 117 -16.99 -6.76 -1.06
N TRP A 118 -16.88 -5.80 -0.16
CA TRP A 118 -18.02 -5.30 0.64
C TRP A 118 -18.58 -4.04 0.00
N GLN A 119 -19.89 -4.02 -0.21
CA GLN A 119 -20.61 -2.88 -0.75
C GLN A 119 -22.02 -2.83 -0.16
N ASN A 120 -22.43 -1.66 0.34
CA ASN A 120 -23.77 -1.43 0.88
C ASN A 120 -24.18 -2.48 1.94
N GLY A 121 -23.25 -2.85 2.83
CA GLY A 121 -23.46 -3.85 3.88
C GLY A 121 -23.53 -5.31 3.40
N LYS A 122 -23.29 -5.58 2.11
CA LYS A 122 -23.25 -6.92 1.53
C LYS A 122 -21.83 -7.30 1.14
N MET A 123 -21.45 -8.54 1.42
CA MET A 123 -20.22 -9.16 0.95
C MET A 123 -20.48 -9.95 -0.33
N ARG A 124 -19.51 -9.95 -1.23
CA ARG A 124 -19.47 -10.83 -2.40
C ARG A 124 -18.08 -11.44 -2.57
N ASP A 125 -18.03 -12.75 -2.77
CA ASP A 125 -16.80 -13.44 -3.17
C ASP A 125 -16.44 -13.10 -4.63
N LEU A 126 -15.15 -12.85 -4.87
CA LEU A 126 -14.65 -12.44 -6.18
C LEU A 126 -14.08 -13.60 -7.01
N GLY A 127 -13.66 -14.69 -6.37
CA GLY A 127 -13.08 -15.85 -7.06
C GLY A 127 -11.72 -15.59 -7.70
N LEU A 128 -10.97 -14.59 -7.21
CA LEU A 128 -9.63 -14.23 -7.67
C LEU A 128 -8.77 -13.77 -6.48
N GLY A 129 -7.45 -13.77 -6.62
CA GLY A 129 -6.52 -13.14 -5.66
C GLY A 129 -6.41 -11.65 -5.94
N ALA A 130 -7.22 -10.84 -5.25
CA ALA A 130 -7.42 -9.43 -5.59
C ALA A 130 -6.34 -8.54 -4.96
N SER A 131 -5.86 -7.57 -5.73
CA SER A 131 -4.77 -6.67 -5.33
C SER A 131 -5.21 -5.21 -5.23
N ALA A 132 -6.04 -4.72 -6.16
CA ALA A 132 -6.44 -3.32 -6.22
C ALA A 132 -7.87 -3.12 -6.73
N ILE A 133 -8.45 -1.97 -6.42
CA ILE A 133 -9.78 -1.53 -6.84
C ILE A 133 -9.74 -0.04 -7.19
N ASN A 134 -10.39 0.36 -8.30
CA ASN A 134 -10.58 1.77 -8.65
C ASN A 134 -11.99 2.28 -8.31
N ASN A 135 -12.23 3.57 -8.51
CA ASN A 135 -13.51 4.23 -8.24
C ASN A 135 -14.61 3.86 -9.23
N ARG A 136 -14.28 3.25 -10.36
CA ARG A 136 -15.28 2.60 -11.24
C ARG A 136 -15.79 1.28 -10.67
N GLY A 137 -15.17 0.76 -9.61
CA GLY A 137 -15.51 -0.53 -8.99
C GLY A 137 -14.94 -1.73 -9.75
N GLN A 138 -13.93 -1.49 -10.59
CA GLN A 138 -13.16 -2.53 -11.23
C GLN A 138 -12.12 -3.04 -10.23
N VAL A 139 -12.06 -4.35 -10.06
CA VAL A 139 -11.10 -5.02 -9.19
C VAL A 139 -10.11 -5.77 -10.04
N VAL A 140 -8.82 -5.67 -9.74
CA VAL A 140 -7.78 -6.44 -10.44
C VAL A 140 -7.11 -7.41 -9.49
N GLY A 141 -6.49 -8.43 -10.08
CA GLY A 141 -5.76 -9.42 -9.33
C GLY A 141 -5.17 -10.50 -10.23
N ALA A 142 -4.94 -11.67 -9.64
CA ALA A 142 -4.50 -12.85 -10.36
C ALA A 142 -5.41 -14.04 -10.06
N ILE A 143 -5.50 -14.97 -11.01
CA ILE A 143 -6.00 -16.32 -10.77
C ILE A 143 -4.82 -17.29 -10.89
N ASP A 144 -4.75 -18.23 -9.96
CA ASP A 144 -3.88 -19.40 -10.09
C ASP A 144 -4.60 -20.43 -10.94
N ASP A 145 -3.95 -20.85 -12.01
CA ASP A 145 -4.43 -21.84 -12.96
C ASP A 145 -3.41 -22.96 -13.18
N GLY A 146 -2.44 -23.09 -12.26
CA GLY A 146 -1.34 -24.05 -12.39
C GLY A 146 -0.19 -23.56 -13.28
N THR A 147 -0.20 -22.29 -13.71
CA THR A 147 0.91 -21.64 -14.44
C THR A 147 1.50 -20.46 -13.65
N ALA A 148 2.23 -19.53 -14.27
CA ALA A 148 2.80 -18.33 -13.64
C ALA A 148 1.75 -17.33 -13.08
N GLY A 149 0.47 -17.71 -13.03
CA GLY A 149 -0.67 -16.86 -12.72
C GLY A 149 -1.11 -16.04 -13.92
N ARG A 150 -2.42 -15.78 -14.01
CA ARG A 150 -2.98 -14.87 -15.03
C ARG A 150 -3.57 -13.63 -14.40
N ALA A 151 -3.20 -12.47 -14.93
CA ALA A 151 -3.74 -11.19 -14.53
C ALA A 151 -5.20 -11.13 -14.98
N VAL A 152 -6.07 -10.71 -14.07
CA VAL A 152 -7.51 -10.62 -14.29
C VAL A 152 -8.07 -9.27 -13.87
N MET A 153 -9.17 -8.89 -14.50
CA MET A 153 -10.02 -7.79 -14.07
C MET A 153 -11.43 -8.33 -13.82
N TRP A 154 -11.96 -8.09 -12.63
CA TRP A 154 -13.36 -8.25 -12.30
C TRP A 154 -14.09 -6.92 -12.46
N GLU A 155 -15.23 -6.95 -13.16
CA GLU A 155 -16.11 -5.80 -13.30
C GLU A 155 -17.56 -6.29 -13.42
N ASN A 156 -18.45 -5.72 -12.61
CA ASN A 156 -19.90 -6.02 -12.64
C ASN A 156 -20.26 -7.50 -12.58
N GLY A 157 -19.43 -8.31 -11.93
CA GLY A 157 -19.65 -9.76 -11.77
C GLY A 157 -19.02 -10.64 -12.85
N THR A 158 -18.35 -10.06 -13.82
CA THR A 158 -17.64 -10.78 -14.89
C THR A 158 -16.14 -10.66 -14.66
N ILE A 159 -15.42 -11.78 -14.85
CA ILE A 159 -13.95 -11.80 -14.84
C ILE A 159 -13.46 -11.82 -16.28
N ARG A 160 -12.56 -10.89 -16.61
CA ARG A 160 -11.81 -10.86 -17.87
C ARG A 160 -10.37 -11.26 -17.59
N VAL A 161 -9.87 -12.25 -18.34
CA VAL A 161 -8.46 -12.63 -18.34
C VAL A 161 -7.69 -11.67 -19.25
N LEU A 162 -6.58 -11.12 -18.75
CA LEU A 162 -5.78 -10.10 -19.43
C LEU A 162 -4.53 -10.70 -20.10
N GLY A 163 -3.92 -11.70 -19.47
CA GLY A 163 -2.67 -12.31 -19.92
C GLY A 163 -1.89 -12.93 -18.76
N PRO A 164 -0.65 -13.39 -19.00
CA PRO A 164 0.23 -13.88 -17.94
C PRO A 164 0.59 -12.77 -16.94
N GLY A 165 0.93 -13.19 -15.72
CA GLY A 165 1.42 -12.31 -14.66
C GLY A 165 0.39 -11.97 -13.60
N GLN A 166 0.77 -11.07 -12.71
CA GLN A 166 -0.01 -10.65 -11.54
C GLN A 166 -0.36 -9.17 -11.67
N ALA A 167 -1.66 -8.84 -11.67
CA ALA A 167 -2.07 -7.45 -11.59
C ALA A 167 -1.74 -6.90 -10.20
N VAL A 168 -1.05 -5.76 -10.17
CA VAL A 168 -0.56 -5.10 -8.96
C VAL A 168 -1.42 -3.91 -8.60
N ASP A 169 -1.81 -3.11 -9.60
CA ASP A 169 -2.50 -1.84 -9.39
C ASP A 169 -3.38 -1.46 -10.59
N ILE A 170 -4.34 -0.56 -10.40
CA ILE A 170 -5.26 -0.07 -11.44
C ILE A 170 -5.61 1.41 -11.20
N ASN A 171 -5.54 2.22 -12.26
CA ASN A 171 -5.97 3.63 -12.21
C ASN A 171 -7.43 3.84 -12.67
N GLU A 172 -7.95 5.06 -12.59
CA GLU A 172 -9.33 5.37 -13.01
C GLU A 172 -9.54 5.32 -14.53
N ARG A 173 -8.47 5.35 -15.32
CA ARG A 173 -8.53 5.10 -16.76
C ARG A 173 -8.67 3.60 -17.08
N GLY A 174 -8.52 2.71 -16.09
CA GLY A 174 -8.55 1.27 -16.26
C GLY A 174 -7.29 0.72 -16.92
N GLN A 175 -6.19 1.45 -16.78
CA GLN A 175 -4.87 0.91 -17.08
C GLN A 175 -4.46 0.07 -15.89
N ILE A 176 -4.02 -1.15 -16.16
CA ILE A 176 -3.72 -2.15 -15.15
C ILE A 176 -2.22 -2.38 -15.16
N LEU A 177 -1.58 -2.16 -14.02
CA LEU A 177 -0.18 -2.43 -13.81
C LEU A 177 -0.01 -3.92 -13.48
N VAL A 178 0.81 -4.62 -14.25
CA VAL A 178 1.00 -6.06 -14.17
C VAL A 178 2.49 -6.35 -14.01
N ARG A 179 2.84 -7.31 -13.15
CA ARG A 179 4.16 -7.95 -13.11
C ARG A 179 4.07 -9.29 -13.84
N SER A 180 4.82 -9.46 -14.92
CA SER A 180 4.84 -10.70 -15.71
C SER A 180 6.29 -11.11 -15.97
N ASP A 181 6.73 -12.28 -15.53
CA ASP A 181 8.09 -12.82 -15.79
C ASP A 181 9.22 -11.81 -15.56
N GLU A 182 9.21 -11.12 -14.41
CA GLU A 182 10.13 -10.03 -14.04
C GLU A 182 10.04 -8.76 -14.90
N HIS A 183 9.07 -8.66 -15.80
CA HIS A 183 8.77 -7.46 -16.57
C HIS A 183 7.62 -6.66 -15.95
N VAL A 184 7.72 -5.35 -16.11
CA VAL A 184 6.68 -4.39 -15.77
C VAL A 184 5.82 -4.16 -17.00
N VAL A 185 4.53 -4.45 -16.91
CA VAL A 185 3.61 -4.33 -18.05
C VAL A 185 2.43 -3.44 -17.67
N VAL A 186 2.03 -2.54 -18.58
CA VAL A 186 0.78 -1.79 -18.46
C VAL A 186 -0.22 -2.33 -19.48
N TRP A 187 -1.27 -2.97 -19.00
CA TRP A 187 -2.40 -3.38 -19.83
C TRP A 187 -3.42 -2.24 -19.98
N LYS A 188 -4.02 -2.11 -21.16
CA LYS A 188 -5.02 -1.10 -21.50
C LYS A 188 -6.35 -1.74 -21.86
N GLN A 189 -7.45 -1.04 -21.58
CA GLN A 189 -8.82 -1.52 -21.82
C GLN A 189 -9.11 -1.99 -23.25
N ASN A 190 -8.44 -1.39 -24.24
CA ASN A 190 -8.52 -1.77 -25.65
C ASN A 190 -7.84 -3.12 -25.97
N GLY A 191 -7.34 -3.85 -24.97
CA GLY A 191 -6.70 -5.16 -25.12
C GLY A 191 -5.21 -5.11 -25.44
N THR A 192 -4.63 -3.92 -25.59
CA THR A 192 -3.19 -3.76 -25.82
C THR A 192 -2.41 -3.72 -24.51
N SER A 193 -1.15 -4.12 -24.55
CA SER A 193 -0.19 -3.98 -23.45
C SER A 193 1.04 -3.20 -23.90
N ILE A 194 1.70 -2.56 -22.94
CA ILE A 194 3.02 -1.97 -23.11
C ILE A 194 3.95 -2.68 -22.12
N ASP A 195 5.02 -3.28 -22.63
CA ASP A 195 6.13 -3.76 -21.80
C ASP A 195 7.09 -2.60 -21.52
N LEU A 196 7.34 -2.33 -20.24
CA LEU A 196 8.22 -1.26 -19.76
C LEU A 196 9.64 -1.78 -19.52
N GLY A 197 9.87 -3.09 -19.69
CA GLY A 197 11.13 -3.78 -19.44
C GLY A 197 11.21 -4.43 -18.05
N PRO A 198 12.40 -4.93 -17.68
CA PRO A 198 12.59 -5.66 -16.44
C PRO A 198 12.46 -4.77 -15.20
N GLY A 199 11.81 -5.28 -14.17
CA GLY A 199 11.67 -4.61 -12.88
C GLY A 199 10.48 -5.09 -12.07
N ILE A 200 10.35 -4.53 -10.87
CA ILE A 200 9.22 -4.76 -9.98
C ILE A 200 8.36 -3.50 -9.98
N PRO A 201 7.09 -3.58 -10.43
CA PRO A 201 6.19 -2.45 -10.37
C PRO A 201 5.74 -2.16 -8.94
N VAL A 202 5.52 -0.87 -8.64
CA VAL A 202 5.00 -0.43 -7.34
C VAL A 202 3.62 0.23 -7.49
N ALA A 203 3.48 1.21 -8.38
CA ALA A 203 2.25 1.98 -8.50
C ALA A 203 2.07 2.62 -9.89
N ILE A 204 0.81 2.84 -10.27
CA ILE A 204 0.43 3.61 -11.46
C ILE A 204 -0.46 4.79 -11.06
N ASN A 205 -0.17 5.99 -11.57
CA ASN A 205 -1.01 7.16 -11.31
C ASN A 205 -2.08 7.39 -12.39
N GLU A 206 -2.93 8.39 -12.15
CA GLU A 206 -4.02 8.78 -13.07
C GLU A 206 -3.55 9.34 -14.41
N ARG A 207 -2.27 9.67 -14.56
CA ARG A 207 -1.69 10.05 -15.86
C ARG A 207 -1.15 8.84 -16.64
N GLY A 208 -1.26 7.64 -16.06
CA GLY A 208 -0.69 6.40 -16.61
C GLY A 208 0.82 6.33 -16.45
N GLN A 209 1.41 7.12 -15.55
CA GLN A 209 2.83 7.04 -15.21
C GLN A 209 3.03 5.93 -14.19
N VAL A 210 4.11 5.18 -14.34
CA VAL A 210 4.40 4.03 -13.49
C VAL A 210 5.68 4.28 -12.73
N THR A 211 5.70 3.96 -11.44
CA THR A 211 6.94 3.82 -10.68
C THR A 211 7.13 2.38 -10.22
N GLY A 212 8.40 2.01 -10.11
CA GLY A 212 8.85 0.70 -9.69
C GLY A 212 10.35 0.76 -9.46
N PHE A 213 10.98 -0.40 -9.28
CA PHE A 213 12.44 -0.46 -9.17
C PHE A 213 12.97 -1.61 -10.01
N THR A 214 14.16 -1.43 -10.57
CA THR A 214 14.82 -2.47 -11.36
C THR A 214 15.45 -3.52 -10.45
N LEU A 215 15.69 -4.71 -10.98
CA LEU A 215 16.56 -5.70 -10.36
C LEU A 215 17.94 -5.57 -11.01
N ALA A 216 18.90 -4.97 -10.30
CA ALA A 216 20.30 -5.01 -10.72
C ALA A 216 20.84 -6.45 -10.55
N PRO A 217 21.89 -6.87 -11.30
CA PRO A 217 22.54 -8.16 -11.09
C PRO A 217 23.02 -8.41 -9.65
N THR A 218 23.18 -7.36 -8.87
CA THR A 218 23.59 -7.37 -7.45
C THR A 218 22.42 -7.42 -6.45
N GLY A 219 21.16 -7.47 -6.90
CA GLY A 219 20.00 -7.83 -6.08
C GLY A 219 19.02 -6.71 -5.71
N ILE A 220 19.37 -5.42 -5.79
CA ILE A 220 18.43 -4.29 -5.65
C ILE A 220 18.85 -3.19 -6.61
N GLY A 221 17.99 -2.82 -7.55
CA GLY A 221 18.24 -1.72 -8.49
C GLY A 221 17.72 -0.37 -8.00
N HIS A 222 17.54 0.55 -8.94
CA HIS A 222 17.09 1.91 -8.65
C HIS A 222 15.59 2.04 -8.91
N ALA A 223 14.97 2.96 -8.16
CA ALA A 223 13.66 3.46 -8.47
C ALA A 223 13.64 4.06 -9.88
N PHE A 224 12.58 3.81 -10.64
CA PHE A 224 12.36 4.40 -11.96
C PHE A 224 11.00 5.11 -12.01
N LEU A 225 10.88 6.02 -12.98
CA LEU A 225 9.62 6.57 -13.45
C LEU A 225 9.47 6.28 -14.94
N TRP A 226 8.43 5.55 -15.31
CA TRP A 226 8.02 5.43 -16.70
C TRP A 226 6.97 6.48 -17.05
N ARG A 227 7.19 7.19 -18.15
CA ARG A 227 6.26 8.19 -18.68
C ARG A 227 6.42 8.29 -20.19
N ASN A 228 5.30 8.16 -20.91
CA ASN A 228 5.23 8.37 -22.36
C ASN A 228 6.25 7.54 -23.16
N GLY A 229 6.44 6.26 -22.79
CA GLY A 229 7.37 5.36 -23.49
C GLY A 229 8.82 5.47 -23.06
N THR A 230 9.15 6.34 -22.09
CA THR A 230 10.52 6.49 -21.57
C THR A 230 10.58 6.08 -20.11
N THR A 231 11.51 5.18 -19.78
CA THR A 231 11.89 4.85 -18.40
C THR A 231 13.04 5.76 -17.96
N THR A 232 12.82 6.54 -16.91
CA THR A 232 13.84 7.39 -16.28
C THR A 232 14.30 6.75 -14.99
N ASP A 233 15.60 6.45 -14.87
CA ASP A 233 16.23 6.10 -13.60
C ASP A 233 16.22 7.35 -12.68
N LEU A 234 15.69 7.20 -11.48
CA LEU A 234 15.61 8.29 -10.50
C LEU A 234 16.92 8.48 -9.72
N GLY A 235 17.84 7.52 -9.81
CA GLY A 235 19.11 7.48 -9.11
C GLY A 235 18.96 7.13 -7.63
N THR A 236 19.92 7.58 -6.83
CA THR A 236 19.97 7.38 -5.38
C THR A 236 20.39 8.68 -4.69
N LEU A 237 20.39 8.69 -3.35
CA LEU A 237 20.97 9.78 -2.55
C LEU A 237 22.51 9.70 -2.45
N GLY A 238 23.14 8.97 -3.39
CA GLY A 238 24.58 8.72 -3.46
C GLY A 238 25.01 7.35 -2.94
N GLY A 239 24.08 6.52 -2.46
CA GLY A 239 24.30 5.12 -2.10
C GLY A 239 23.96 4.15 -3.24
N GLY A 240 23.82 2.86 -2.89
CA GLY A 240 23.73 1.78 -3.88
C GLY A 240 22.33 1.44 -4.41
N TRP A 241 21.24 1.89 -3.77
CA TRP A 241 19.88 1.58 -4.24
C TRP A 241 18.83 2.61 -3.78
N SER A 242 17.67 2.56 -4.43
CA SER A 242 16.47 3.33 -4.10
C SER A 242 15.21 2.51 -4.38
N ILE A 243 14.19 2.64 -3.52
CA ILE A 243 12.91 1.94 -3.64
C ILE A 243 11.78 2.97 -3.53
N PRO A 244 10.90 3.08 -4.54
CA PRO A 244 9.74 3.94 -4.46
C PRO A 244 8.61 3.26 -3.68
N THR A 245 7.74 4.05 -3.08
CA THR A 245 6.55 3.58 -2.35
C THR A 245 5.25 4.16 -2.89
N ALA A 246 5.29 5.36 -3.47
CA ALA A 246 4.11 6.02 -4.03
C ALA A 246 4.48 7.03 -5.12
N ILE A 247 3.49 7.37 -5.94
CA ILE A 247 3.57 8.37 -7.00
C ILE A 247 2.31 9.24 -6.98
N SER A 248 2.47 10.57 -7.05
CA SER A 248 1.34 11.51 -7.20
C SER A 248 0.93 11.69 -8.67
N SER A 249 -0.24 12.27 -8.92
CA SER A 249 -0.71 12.61 -10.28
C SER A 249 0.22 13.58 -11.01
N ARG A 250 1.02 14.36 -10.28
CA ARG A 250 2.04 15.28 -10.82
C ARG A 250 3.33 14.59 -11.22
N GLY A 251 3.44 13.28 -11.01
CA GLY A 251 4.65 12.49 -11.32
C GLY A 251 5.77 12.69 -10.31
N GLN A 252 5.43 13.11 -9.09
CA GLN A 252 6.38 13.09 -7.97
C GLN A 252 6.42 11.67 -7.43
N VAL A 253 7.62 11.14 -7.21
CA VAL A 253 7.82 9.80 -6.66
C VAL A 253 8.42 9.94 -5.27
N VAL A 254 7.88 9.22 -4.29
CA VAL A 254 8.43 9.17 -2.94
C VAL A 254 8.85 7.75 -2.60
N GLY A 255 9.76 7.63 -1.64
CA GLY A 255 10.21 6.34 -1.14
C GLY A 255 11.39 6.46 -0.21
N TYR A 256 12.35 5.56 -0.31
CA TYR A 256 13.59 5.58 0.46
C TYR A 256 14.80 5.15 -0.36
N SER A 257 15.97 5.72 -0.04
CA SER A 257 17.23 5.49 -0.73
C SER A 257 18.41 5.55 0.25
N LEU A 258 19.49 4.84 -0.07
CA LEU A 258 20.75 4.96 0.65
C LEU A 258 21.51 6.22 0.23
N ASP A 259 22.11 6.89 1.21
CA ASP A 259 23.14 7.91 0.95
C ASP A 259 24.54 7.31 0.79
N LYS A 260 25.54 8.17 0.54
CA LYS A 260 26.95 7.76 0.40
C LYS A 260 27.51 7.03 1.63
N GLY A 261 26.94 7.28 2.82
CA GLY A 261 27.33 6.61 4.06
C GLY A 261 26.63 5.27 4.26
N GLY A 262 25.77 4.85 3.34
CA GLY A 262 24.95 3.64 3.48
C GLY A 262 23.75 3.81 4.41
N GLU A 263 23.42 5.03 4.82
CA GLU A 263 22.25 5.30 5.67
C GLU A 263 21.01 5.50 4.81
N GLN A 264 19.89 4.90 5.23
CA GLN A 264 18.61 5.03 4.55
C GLN A 264 17.94 6.37 4.88
N HIS A 265 17.42 7.05 3.85
CA HIS A 265 16.61 8.25 4.01
C HIS A 265 15.39 8.22 3.10
N ALA A 266 14.31 8.82 3.59
CA ALA A 266 13.15 9.14 2.78
C ALA A 266 13.57 10.11 1.67
N PHE A 267 13.03 9.91 0.47
CA PHE A 267 13.26 10.81 -0.67
C PHE A 267 11.95 11.30 -1.28
N LEU A 268 12.04 12.44 -1.95
CA LEU A 268 11.12 12.92 -2.95
C LEU A 268 11.90 13.08 -4.25
N TRP A 269 11.43 12.48 -5.34
CA TRP A 269 11.91 12.78 -6.68
C TRP A 269 10.92 13.70 -7.37
N GLN A 270 11.41 14.83 -7.87
CA GLN A 270 10.62 15.80 -8.60
C GLN A 270 11.52 16.57 -9.58
N ASN A 271 11.00 16.85 -10.78
CA ASN A 271 11.69 17.65 -11.80
C ASN A 271 13.12 17.18 -12.10
N GLY A 272 13.33 15.86 -12.19
CA GLY A 272 14.64 15.29 -12.55
C GLY A 272 15.61 15.14 -11.37
N THR A 273 15.24 15.53 -10.15
CA THR A 273 16.15 15.52 -9.00
C THR A 273 15.58 14.69 -7.85
N MET A 274 16.42 13.83 -7.24
CA MET A 274 16.14 13.17 -5.98
C MET A 274 16.53 14.07 -4.79
N ILE A 275 15.56 14.38 -3.95
CA ILE A 275 15.67 15.27 -2.80
C ILE A 275 15.56 14.42 -1.54
N LYS A 276 16.57 14.48 -0.67
CA LYS A 276 16.52 13.89 0.67
C LYS A 276 15.50 14.64 1.52
N LEU A 277 14.52 13.93 2.08
CA LEU A 277 13.58 14.48 3.03
C LEU A 277 14.22 14.54 4.42
N GLY A 278 13.93 15.62 5.16
CA GLY A 278 14.52 15.85 6.48
C GLY A 278 14.09 14.83 7.54
N SER A 279 14.84 14.74 8.62
CA SER A 279 14.48 13.90 9.78
C SER A 279 13.27 14.45 10.54
N PRO A 280 12.54 13.61 11.31
CA PRO A 280 11.51 14.08 12.21
C PRO A 280 12.02 15.19 13.15
N LYS A 281 11.29 16.30 13.23
CA LYS A 281 11.67 17.45 14.07
C LYS A 281 11.79 17.06 15.55
N GLY A 282 12.82 17.59 16.22
CA GLY A 282 13.04 17.37 17.66
C GLY A 282 13.50 15.96 18.02
N LYS A 283 13.94 15.15 17.05
CA LYS A 283 14.55 13.84 17.28
C LYS A 283 16.04 13.88 16.97
N THR A 284 16.82 13.08 17.70
CA THR A 284 18.27 12.94 17.57
C THR A 284 18.67 11.47 17.55
N GLY A 285 19.89 11.17 17.12
CA GLY A 285 20.42 9.80 17.08
C GLY A 285 19.60 8.86 16.19
N LEU A 286 19.39 7.62 16.65
CA LEU A 286 18.63 6.59 15.91
C LEU A 286 17.17 6.96 15.64
N HIS A 287 16.61 7.92 16.38
CA HIS A 287 15.24 8.39 16.17
C HIS A 287 15.13 9.44 15.06
N ALA A 288 16.26 9.98 14.59
CA ALA A 288 16.32 10.92 13.47
C ALA A 288 16.80 10.24 12.17
N SER A 289 17.32 9.03 12.23
CA SER A 289 17.86 8.29 11.07
C SER A 289 16.88 7.25 10.52
N ARG A 290 17.23 6.66 9.37
CA ARG A 290 16.48 5.57 8.71
C ARG A 290 15.02 5.90 8.44
N THR A 291 14.80 7.04 7.80
CA THR A 291 13.46 7.47 7.39
C THR A 291 13.00 6.75 6.13
N ARG A 292 11.69 6.64 5.96
CA ARG A 292 11.06 6.25 4.70
C ARG A 292 9.79 7.08 4.47
N ALA A 293 9.55 7.49 3.24
CA ALA A 293 8.23 7.96 2.83
C ALA A 293 7.35 6.74 2.52
N ILE A 294 6.05 6.86 2.77
CA ILE A 294 5.05 5.81 2.58
C ILE A 294 4.06 6.24 1.50
N ALA A 295 3.44 7.39 1.68
CA ALA A 295 2.44 7.92 0.75
C ALA A 295 2.62 9.42 0.53
N ILE A 296 2.11 9.90 -0.61
CA ILE A 296 2.06 11.31 -1.00
C ILE A 296 0.66 11.62 -1.50
N ASN A 297 0.09 12.73 -1.06
CA ASN A 297 -1.19 13.22 -1.57
C ASN A 297 -1.00 14.32 -2.63
N GLU A 298 -2.09 14.77 -3.26
CA GLU A 298 -2.04 15.75 -4.33
C GLU A 298 -1.70 17.17 -3.84
N HIS A 299 -1.82 17.41 -2.53
CA HIS A 299 -1.47 18.66 -1.85
C HIS A 299 -0.01 18.75 -1.37
N ASN A 300 0.89 17.91 -1.90
CA ASN A 300 2.32 17.89 -1.53
C ASN A 300 2.58 17.55 -0.05
N GLN A 301 1.69 16.77 0.56
CA GLN A 301 1.92 16.20 1.88
C GLN A 301 2.42 14.78 1.70
N ILE A 302 3.56 14.48 2.31
CA ILE A 302 4.20 13.17 2.30
C ILE A 302 4.15 12.65 3.72
N ILE A 303 3.66 11.43 3.91
CA ILE A 303 3.72 10.75 5.20
C ILE A 303 4.77 9.66 5.18
N GLY A 304 5.28 9.33 6.36
CA GLY A 304 6.23 8.25 6.51
C GLY A 304 6.57 7.99 7.96
N ASP A 305 7.62 7.21 8.16
CA ASP A 305 8.11 6.89 9.49
C ASP A 305 9.64 6.82 9.53
N ASN A 306 10.16 6.62 10.74
CA ASN A 306 11.55 6.29 10.97
C ASN A 306 11.69 4.87 11.56
N CYS A 307 12.76 4.18 11.14
CA CYS A 307 13.21 2.84 11.52
C CYS A 307 12.64 1.67 10.70
N PHE A 308 13.37 1.34 9.61
CA PHE A 308 13.34 0.03 8.96
C PHE A 308 14.55 -0.82 9.42
N GLN A 309 14.24 -2.04 9.87
CA GLN A 309 15.13 -3.18 10.17
C GLN A 309 16.18 -3.16 11.31
N ASP A 310 16.57 -2.05 11.96
CA ASP A 310 17.60 -2.21 13.02
C ASP A 310 17.67 -1.09 14.08
N CYS A 311 16.60 -0.95 14.87
CA CYS A 311 16.67 -0.27 16.16
C CYS A 311 17.07 -1.25 17.29
N GLY A 312 17.96 -2.20 17.02
CA GLY A 312 18.60 -3.10 18.00
C GLY A 312 17.68 -4.16 18.62
N LEU A 313 17.94 -5.44 18.30
CA LEU A 313 17.34 -6.63 18.89
C LEU A 313 17.74 -6.86 20.38
N ARG A 314 17.56 -5.87 21.26
CA ARG A 314 17.65 -6.08 22.71
C ARG A 314 16.28 -5.90 23.35
N ARG A 315 15.76 -6.99 23.91
CA ARG A 315 14.52 -7.01 24.73
C ARG A 315 14.65 -5.95 25.84
N GLY A 316 13.73 -4.99 25.90
CA GLY A 316 13.55 -4.13 27.08
C GLY A 316 13.60 -2.61 26.88
N SER A 317 13.98 -2.06 25.72
CA SER A 317 13.91 -0.61 25.48
C SER A 317 12.58 -0.20 24.84
N ALA A 318 11.98 0.89 25.33
CA ALA A 318 10.74 1.47 24.80
C ALA A 318 10.92 1.89 23.33
N ARG A 319 10.37 1.08 22.42
CA ARG A 319 10.50 1.20 20.96
C ARG A 319 9.76 2.44 20.44
N SER A 320 10.48 3.48 20.05
CA SER A 320 9.83 4.68 19.50
C SER A 320 10.02 4.78 17.99
N LYS A 321 9.09 4.17 17.23
CA LYS A 321 8.79 4.55 15.84
C LYS A 321 7.92 5.80 15.84
N TYR A 322 8.30 6.80 15.06
CA TYR A 322 7.60 8.07 14.91
C TYR A 322 7.04 8.18 13.51
N ALA A 323 5.77 8.58 13.45
CA ALA A 323 5.16 9.08 12.24
C ALA A 323 5.77 10.45 11.90
N VAL A 324 5.95 10.71 10.61
CA VAL A 324 6.44 11.97 10.07
C VAL A 324 5.53 12.43 8.96
N ILE A 325 5.27 13.73 8.92
CA ILE A 325 4.65 14.39 7.78
C ILE A 325 5.62 15.46 7.26
N TRP A 326 5.91 15.42 5.95
CA TRP A 326 6.64 16.46 5.24
C TRP A 326 5.64 17.22 4.38
N THR A 327 5.64 18.55 4.50
CA THR A 327 4.80 19.43 3.66
C THR A 327 5.73 20.26 2.79
N LEU A 328 5.62 20.09 1.47
CA LEU A 328 6.41 20.87 0.53
C LEU A 328 5.73 22.23 0.33
N ARG A 329 6.49 23.31 0.46
CA ARG A 329 6.00 24.64 0.11
C ARG A 329 5.92 24.74 -1.41
N GLN A 330 4.80 25.24 -1.93
CA GLN A 330 4.75 25.66 -3.33
C GLN A 330 5.62 26.92 -3.45
N SER A 331 6.58 26.88 -4.39
CA SER A 331 7.38 28.03 -4.80
C SER A 331 6.56 29.01 -5.62
#